data_AF-A0A9J6DWN9-F1
#
_entry.id   AF-A0A9J6DWN9-F1
#
_cell.length_a   1.000
_cell.length_b   1.000
_cell.length_c   1.000
_cell.angle_alpha   90.00
_cell.angle_beta   90.00
_cell.angle_gamma   90.00
#
_symmetry.space_group_name_H-M   'P 1'
#
loop_
_entity.id
_entity.type
_entity.pdbx_description
1 polymer ?
#
loop_
_entity_poly.entity_id
_entity_poly.type
_entity_poly.pdbx_seq_one_letter_code
_entity_poly.pdbx_strand_id
1 'polypeptide(L)'
;MDCLTVLRFCILIAVKTFAYPGPQRDQVMSSSAPPLRVAVLGSGPSGLAAAKSCLEAGLEPVVFEQAEALGGLWRFRDDSSPGQPSVMRSTVINSSKELTAFSDFPPPAHFPNYMHHSVLLEYLQMYARHFRVSETIRFKHQVLRLAPAHDHQHSGR
;
A
#
# COMPACT_ATOMS: atom_id res chain seq x y z
N MET A 1 4.82 11.46 -17.47
CA MET A 1 4.67 10.17 -16.77
C MET A 1 3.68 10.41 -15.64
N ASP A 2 2.47 9.88 -15.78
CA ASP A 2 1.37 10.12 -14.84
C ASP A 2 1.50 9.22 -13.60
N CYS A 3 1.12 9.77 -12.44
CA CYS A 3 1.15 9.07 -11.15
C CYS A 3 0.30 7.77 -11.18
N LEU A 4 -0.72 7.73 -12.07
CA LEU A 4 -1.58 6.58 -12.35
C LEU A 4 -0.84 5.38 -12.96
N THR A 5 0.19 5.59 -13.78
CA THR A 5 0.99 4.48 -14.35
C THR A 5 1.89 3.83 -13.30
N VAL A 6 2.43 4.61 -12.36
CA VAL A 6 3.23 4.06 -11.24
C VAL A 6 2.34 3.31 -10.26
N LEU A 7 1.11 3.79 -9.99
CA LEU A 7 0.14 3.09 -9.15
C LEU A 7 -0.32 1.77 -9.80
N ARG A 8 -0.57 1.77 -11.11
CA ARG A 8 -0.82 0.52 -11.86
C ARG A 8 0.37 -0.43 -11.83
N PHE A 9 1.61 0.05 -11.81
CA PHE A 9 2.80 -0.79 -11.75
C PHE A 9 3.08 -1.36 -10.35
N CYS A 10 2.80 -0.60 -9.28
CA CYS A 10 2.88 -1.10 -7.90
C CYS A 10 1.77 -2.12 -7.61
N ILE A 11 0.56 -1.89 -8.11
CA ILE A 11 -0.50 -2.90 -8.08
C ILE A 11 -0.09 -4.09 -8.97
N LEU A 12 0.58 -3.90 -10.10
CA LEU A 12 1.07 -5.01 -10.92
C LEU A 12 2.09 -5.90 -10.22
N ILE A 13 2.87 -5.42 -9.24
CA ILE A 13 3.78 -6.30 -8.47
C ILE A 13 3.01 -7.06 -7.38
N ALA A 14 1.93 -6.49 -6.83
CA ALA A 14 1.02 -7.19 -5.92
C ALA A 14 0.00 -8.11 -6.65
N VAL A 15 -0.25 -7.89 -7.93
CA VAL A 15 -1.28 -8.58 -8.75
C VAL A 15 -0.66 -9.43 -9.88
N LYS A 16 0.67 -9.45 -10.07
CA LYS A 16 1.32 -10.31 -11.09
C LYS A 16 1.25 -11.82 -10.79
N THR A 17 0.72 -12.23 -9.65
CA THR A 17 0.33 -13.62 -9.38
C THR A 17 -1.15 -13.90 -9.64
N PHE A 18 -1.96 -12.91 -10.05
CA PHE A 18 -3.40 -13.10 -10.22
C PHE A 18 -4.01 -12.22 -11.32
N ALA A 19 -3.48 -12.31 -12.56
CA ALA A 19 -4.19 -11.82 -13.75
C ALA A 19 -3.57 -12.39 -15.04
N TYR A 20 -3.69 -13.70 -15.26
CA TYR A 20 -3.76 -14.26 -16.62
C TYR A 20 -5.06 -15.06 -16.71
N PRO A 21 -6.18 -14.46 -17.15
CA PRO A 21 -7.29 -15.24 -17.66
C PRO A 21 -7.00 -15.56 -19.12
N GLY A 22 -6.74 -16.83 -19.40
CA GLY A 22 -7.14 -17.40 -20.69
C GLY A 22 -8.65 -17.23 -20.88
N PRO A 23 -9.16 -17.34 -22.11
CA PRO A 23 -10.54 -16.93 -22.41
C PRO A 23 -11.50 -17.98 -21.84
N GLN A 24 -12.37 -17.61 -20.89
CA GLN A 24 -13.77 -18.06 -20.87
C GLN A 24 -14.66 -17.38 -19.81
N ARG A 25 -15.69 -16.71 -20.38
CA ARG A 25 -17.11 -16.63 -20.00
C ARG A 25 -17.53 -15.73 -18.84
N ASP A 26 -18.27 -14.69 -19.25
CA ASP A 26 -19.32 -14.00 -18.52
C ASP A 26 -20.13 -14.97 -17.65
N GLN A 27 -19.89 -14.94 -16.34
CA GLN A 27 -20.84 -15.42 -15.35
C GLN A 27 -21.03 -14.31 -14.33
N VAL A 28 -22.26 -13.80 -14.32
CA VAL A 28 -22.84 -12.94 -13.28
C VAL A 28 -22.46 -13.51 -11.90
N MET A 29 -21.67 -12.77 -11.12
CA MET A 29 -21.18 -13.21 -9.82
C MET A 29 -22.36 -13.30 -8.82
N SER A 30 -22.74 -14.54 -8.52
CA SER A 30 -23.64 -14.90 -7.41
C SER A 30 -22.92 -14.76 -6.06
N SER A 31 -23.57 -14.11 -5.10
CA SER A 31 -23.06 -13.63 -3.82
C SER A 31 -22.94 -14.72 -2.73
N SER A 32 -21.98 -15.65 -2.84
CA SER A 32 -21.76 -16.65 -1.76
C SER A 32 -20.32 -17.11 -1.54
N ALA A 33 -19.33 -16.65 -2.32
CA ALA A 33 -17.93 -16.98 -2.05
C ALA A 33 -17.37 -16.08 -0.94
N PRO A 34 -16.58 -16.62 0.02
CA PRO A 34 -15.90 -15.78 1.01
C PRO A 34 -14.97 -14.80 0.29
N PRO A 35 -14.82 -13.57 0.79
CA PRO A 35 -13.99 -12.55 0.16
C PRO A 35 -12.55 -13.02 0.00
N LEU A 36 -11.94 -12.69 -1.13
CA LEU A 36 -10.56 -13.06 -1.43
C LEU A 36 -9.62 -12.25 -0.53
N ARG A 37 -8.72 -12.94 0.16
CA ARG A 37 -7.70 -12.33 1.02
C ARG A 37 -6.47 -11.94 0.20
N VAL A 38 -5.95 -10.74 0.44
CA VAL A 38 -4.78 -10.20 -0.27
C VAL A 38 -3.68 -9.85 0.72
N ALA A 39 -2.48 -10.40 0.53
CA ALA A 39 -1.32 -9.99 1.32
C ALA A 39 -0.67 -8.75 0.69
N VAL A 40 -0.54 -7.67 1.45
CA VAL A 40 0.16 -6.44 1.05
C VAL A 40 1.43 -6.33 1.88
N LEU A 41 2.57 -6.08 1.23
CA LEU A 41 3.87 -6.02 1.91
C LEU A 41 4.34 -4.59 2.08
N GLY A 42 4.49 -4.16 3.33
CA GLY A 42 4.88 -2.82 3.72
C GLY A 42 3.70 -1.84 3.81
N SER A 43 3.84 -0.85 4.69
CA SER A 43 2.85 0.19 4.99
C SER A 43 3.38 1.60 4.67
N GLY A 44 4.24 1.70 3.66
CA GLY A 44 4.59 2.97 3.01
C GLY A 44 3.49 3.44 2.04
N PRO A 45 3.68 4.55 1.31
CA PRO A 45 2.68 5.12 0.40
C PRO A 45 2.07 4.10 -0.57
N SER A 46 2.90 3.24 -1.18
CA SER A 46 2.45 2.20 -2.12
C SER A 46 1.59 1.13 -1.45
N GLY A 47 1.96 0.70 -0.23
CA GLY A 47 1.18 -0.30 0.52
C GLY A 47 -0.15 0.25 1.00
N LEU A 48 -0.19 1.51 1.42
CA LEU A 48 -1.44 2.19 1.78
C LEU A 48 -2.39 2.29 0.59
N ALA A 49 -1.91 2.70 -0.58
CA ALA A 49 -2.71 2.76 -1.80
C ALA A 49 -3.21 1.36 -2.21
N ALA A 50 -2.35 0.34 -2.19
CA ALA A 50 -2.72 -1.02 -2.54
C ALA A 50 -3.80 -1.59 -1.60
N ALA A 51 -3.65 -1.41 -0.29
CA ALA A 51 -4.64 -1.86 0.69
C ALA A 51 -5.97 -1.13 0.53
N LYS A 52 -5.94 0.20 0.31
CA LYS A 52 -7.15 0.98 0.02
C LYS A 52 -7.86 0.47 -1.23
N SER A 53 -7.15 0.23 -2.32
CA SER A 53 -7.73 -0.33 -3.55
C SER A 53 -8.33 -1.72 -3.34
N CYS A 54 -7.72 -2.55 -2.49
CA CYS A 54 -8.29 -3.86 -2.13
C CYS A 54 -9.61 -3.70 -1.38
N LEU A 55 -9.67 -2.79 -0.40
CA LEU A 55 -10.90 -2.51 0.35
C LEU A 55 -12.03 -2.02 -0.56
N GLU A 56 -11.73 -1.13 -1.51
CA GLU A 56 -12.73 -0.65 -2.48
C GLU A 56 -13.23 -1.73 -3.44
N ALA A 57 -12.38 -2.70 -3.76
CA ALA A 57 -12.76 -3.85 -4.57
C ALA A 57 -13.52 -4.94 -3.79
N GLY A 58 -13.82 -4.71 -2.50
CA GLY A 58 -14.49 -5.70 -1.64
C GLY A 58 -13.61 -6.90 -1.28
N LEU A 59 -12.28 -6.74 -1.37
CA LEU A 59 -11.30 -7.75 -0.96
C LEU A 59 -10.91 -7.57 0.51
N GLU A 60 -10.25 -8.57 1.09
CA GLU A 60 -9.76 -8.53 2.47
C GLU A 60 -8.22 -8.40 2.50
N PRO A 61 -7.66 -7.17 2.48
CA PRO A 61 -6.22 -7.00 2.58
C PRO A 61 -5.70 -7.25 4.00
N VAL A 62 -4.53 -7.87 4.09
CA VAL A 62 -3.70 -7.94 5.30
C VAL A 62 -2.35 -7.31 4.95
N VAL A 63 -2.04 -6.18 5.59
CA VAL A 63 -0.79 -5.46 5.36
C VAL A 63 0.24 -5.95 6.38
N PHE A 64 1.36 -6.52 5.93
CA PHE A 64 2.47 -6.91 6.78
C PHE A 64 3.53 -5.82 6.78
N GLU A 65 3.79 -5.23 7.95
CA GLU A 65 4.83 -4.21 8.14
C GLU A 65 5.88 -4.71 9.13
N GLN A 66 7.14 -4.65 8.73
CA GLN A 66 8.26 -5.05 9.59
C GLN A 66 8.51 -4.04 10.72
N ALA A 67 8.28 -2.75 10.48
CA ALA A 67 8.41 -1.71 11.47
C ALA A 67 7.25 -1.72 12.49
N GLU A 68 7.42 -0.96 13.57
CA GLU A 68 6.38 -0.77 14.59
C GLU A 68 5.31 0.27 14.22
N ALA A 69 5.50 1.00 13.12
CA ALA A 69 4.64 2.09 12.70
C ALA A 69 4.67 2.26 11.17
N LEU A 70 3.61 2.86 10.64
CA LEU A 70 3.46 3.11 9.20
C LEU A 70 4.34 4.27 8.70
N GLY A 71 4.47 4.37 7.37
CA GLY A 71 5.11 5.49 6.68
C GLY A 71 6.31 5.09 5.83
N GLY A 72 6.89 3.91 6.06
CA GLY A 72 8.05 3.42 5.31
C GLY A 72 9.20 4.41 5.33
N LEU A 73 9.68 4.80 4.13
CA LEU A 73 10.78 5.75 3.94
C LEU A 73 10.56 7.08 4.68
N TRP A 74 9.33 7.58 4.74
CA TRP A 74 9.02 8.92 5.27
C TRP A 74 8.99 9.00 6.79
N ARG A 75 9.05 7.85 7.47
CA ARG A 75 9.25 7.79 8.92
C ARG A 75 10.75 7.86 9.22
N PHE A 76 11.21 9.09 9.46
CA PHE A 76 12.57 9.34 9.96
C PHE A 76 12.82 8.57 11.25
N ARG A 77 14.03 8.02 11.33
CA ARG A 77 14.59 7.40 12.54
C ARG A 77 16.05 7.80 12.66
N ASP A 78 16.49 7.96 13.90
CA ASP A 78 17.88 8.28 14.23
C ASP A 78 18.81 7.06 14.13
N ASP A 79 18.26 5.84 14.14
CA ASP A 79 18.99 4.60 14.02
C ASP A 79 18.98 4.02 12.60
N SER A 80 20.08 3.37 12.22
CA SER A 80 20.19 2.60 10.99
C SER A 80 19.74 1.15 11.22
N SER A 81 18.43 0.93 11.32
CA SER A 81 17.90 -0.44 11.40
C SER A 81 18.03 -1.14 10.03
N PRO A 82 18.77 -2.27 9.93
CA PRO A 82 18.95 -2.98 8.65
C PRO A 82 17.62 -3.36 8.01
N GLY A 83 17.51 -3.16 6.69
CA GLY A 83 16.32 -3.49 5.91
C GLY A 83 15.15 -2.51 6.04
N GLN A 84 15.24 -1.47 6.89
CA GLN A 84 14.23 -0.42 6.99
C GLN A 84 14.74 0.91 6.40
N PRO A 85 14.13 1.45 5.33
CA PRO A 85 14.54 2.74 4.79
C PRO A 85 14.24 3.88 5.79
N SER A 86 15.00 4.96 5.69
CA SER A 86 14.82 6.21 6.45
C SER A 86 15.33 7.38 5.61
N VAL A 87 14.74 8.55 5.82
CA VAL A 87 15.19 9.83 5.24
C VAL A 87 16.20 10.52 6.15
N MET A 88 16.75 11.66 5.71
CA MET A 88 17.51 12.54 6.59
C MET A 88 16.55 13.37 7.46
N ARG A 89 17.04 13.82 8.62
CA ARG A 89 16.25 14.63 9.57
C ARG A 89 15.66 15.89 8.95
N SER A 90 16.34 16.50 7.98
CA SER A 90 15.95 17.75 7.33
C SER A 90 15.23 17.54 5.99
N THR A 91 14.89 16.30 5.63
CA THR A 91 14.32 16.02 4.31
C THR A 91 12.96 16.71 4.13
N VAL A 92 12.87 17.48 3.05
CA VAL A 92 11.65 18.08 2.51
C VAL A 92 11.41 17.48 1.13
N ILE A 93 10.15 17.17 0.79
CA ILE A 93 9.83 16.65 -0.54
C ILE A 93 10.19 17.66 -1.62
N ASN A 94 10.71 17.16 -2.75
CA ASN A 94 11.09 17.99 -3.90
C ASN A 94 9.92 18.28 -4.86
N SER A 95 8.75 17.70 -4.58
CA SER A 95 7.54 17.84 -5.40
C SER A 95 6.47 18.57 -4.61
N SER A 96 5.62 19.34 -5.29
CA SER A 96 4.48 20.03 -4.65
C SER A 96 3.54 19.02 -3.98
N LYS A 97 2.88 19.43 -2.88
CA LYS A 97 1.87 18.64 -2.18
C LYS A 97 0.74 18.21 -3.11
N GLU A 98 0.36 19.05 -4.07
CA GLU A 98 -0.67 18.75 -5.07
C GLU A 98 -0.26 17.65 -6.05
N LEU A 99 1.05 17.55 -6.35
CA LEU A 99 1.59 16.51 -7.24
C LEU A 99 1.88 15.20 -6.49
N THR A 100 2.05 15.29 -5.17
CA THR A 100 2.37 14.16 -4.29
C THR A 100 1.10 13.54 -3.68
N ALA A 101 -0.02 14.26 -3.74
CA ALA A 101 -1.31 13.85 -3.22
C ALA A 101 -1.80 12.52 -3.81
N PHE A 102 -2.57 11.79 -3.00
CA PHE A 102 -3.41 10.72 -3.52
C PHE A 102 -4.59 11.37 -4.23
N SER A 103 -5.00 10.80 -5.37
CA SER A 103 -5.95 11.43 -6.29
C SER A 103 -7.31 11.75 -5.68
N ASP A 104 -7.68 11.03 -4.62
CA ASP A 104 -8.97 11.07 -3.93
C ASP A 104 -8.85 11.61 -2.49
N PHE A 105 -7.66 12.09 -2.10
CA PHE A 105 -7.41 12.58 -0.75
C PHE A 105 -6.42 13.75 -0.78
N PRO A 106 -6.88 14.98 -1.04
CA PRO A 106 -5.99 16.13 -1.08
C PRO A 106 -5.41 16.43 0.31
N PRO A 107 -4.13 16.84 0.41
CA PRO A 107 -3.55 17.33 1.66
C PRO A 107 -4.29 18.57 2.18
N PRO A 108 -4.33 18.81 3.49
CA PRO A 108 -4.93 20.01 4.05
C PRO A 108 -4.38 21.31 3.45
N ALA A 109 -5.24 22.31 3.29
CA ALA A 109 -4.87 23.60 2.69
C ALA A 109 -3.71 24.30 3.42
N HIS A 110 -3.66 24.17 4.75
CA HIS A 110 -2.64 24.78 5.60
C HIS A 110 -1.27 24.05 5.56
N PHE A 111 -1.18 22.86 4.96
CA PHE A 111 0.11 22.18 4.80
C PHE A 111 0.99 22.92 3.79
N PRO A 112 2.31 23.00 4.00
CA PRO A 112 3.24 23.63 3.05
C PRO A 112 3.20 22.94 1.68
N ASN A 113 3.41 23.70 0.60
CA ASN A 113 3.53 23.13 -0.74
C ASN A 113 4.68 22.12 -0.85
N TYR A 114 5.78 22.34 -0.14
CA TYR A 114 6.88 21.39 0.00
C TYR A 114 6.93 20.93 1.44
N MET A 115 6.39 19.73 1.69
CA MET A 115 6.23 19.17 3.03
C MET A 115 7.55 18.62 3.57
N HIS A 116 7.88 18.98 4.81
CA HIS A 116 8.87 18.24 5.59
C HIS A 116 8.43 16.78 5.74
N HIS A 117 9.38 15.83 5.85
CA HIS A 117 9.07 14.42 5.93
C HIS A 117 8.06 14.09 7.06
N SER A 118 8.09 14.85 8.17
CA SER A 118 7.16 14.69 9.28
C SER A 118 5.72 15.06 8.92
N VAL A 119 5.54 16.13 8.13
CA VAL A 119 4.23 16.58 7.64
C VAL A 119 3.69 15.61 6.59
N LEU A 120 4.56 15.09 5.72
CA LEU A 120 4.17 14.04 4.79
C LEU A 120 3.76 12.76 5.53
N LEU A 121 4.50 12.37 6.58
CA LEU A 121 4.12 11.23 7.42
C LEU A 121 2.75 11.44 8.07
N GLU A 122 2.47 12.63 8.58
CA GLU A 122 1.15 12.99 9.12
C GLU A 122 0.05 12.83 8.06
N TYR A 123 0.27 13.31 6.83
CA TYR A 123 -0.65 13.10 5.72
C TYR A 123 -0.89 11.61 5.41
N LEU A 124 0.16 10.78 5.40
CA LEU A 124 0.02 9.33 5.20
C LEU A 124 -0.79 8.66 6.32
N GLN A 125 -0.60 9.11 7.57
CA GLN A 125 -1.40 8.62 8.71
C GLN A 125 -2.86 9.07 8.61
N MET A 126 -3.12 10.30 8.14
CA MET A 126 -4.48 10.77 7.87
C MET A 126 -5.17 9.90 6.81
N TYR A 127 -4.48 9.64 5.70
CA TYR A 127 -4.98 8.76 4.63
C TYR A 127 -5.30 7.36 5.16
N ALA A 128 -4.36 6.75 5.90
CA ALA A 128 -4.53 5.40 6.44
C ALA A 128 -5.69 5.30 7.45
N ARG A 129 -5.98 6.37 8.21
CA ARG A 129 -7.15 6.42 9.12
C ARG A 129 -8.44 6.66 8.35
N HIS A 130 -8.45 7.59 7.41
CA HIS A 130 -9.64 7.96 6.65
C HIS A 130 -10.23 6.78 5.87
N PHE A 131 -9.38 6.02 5.18
CA PHE A 131 -9.80 4.83 4.42
C PHE A 131 -9.76 3.53 5.24
N ARG A 132 -9.61 3.61 6.57
CA ARG A 132 -9.55 2.46 7.49
C ARG A 132 -8.47 1.42 7.18
N VAL A 133 -7.49 1.77 6.34
CA VAL A 133 -6.33 0.92 6.03
C VAL A 133 -5.55 0.58 7.29
N SER A 134 -5.50 1.48 8.28
CA SER A 134 -4.79 1.27 9.56
C SER A 134 -5.22 -0.01 10.28
N GLU A 135 -6.49 -0.40 10.15
CA GLU A 135 -7.06 -1.60 10.80
C GLU A 135 -6.57 -2.90 10.15
N THR A 136 -6.05 -2.82 8.92
CA THR A 136 -5.57 -3.97 8.14
C THR A 136 -4.08 -4.26 8.39
N ILE A 137 -3.38 -3.37 9.09
CA ILE A 137 -1.91 -3.42 9.26
C ILE A 137 -1.52 -4.27 10.47
N ARG A 138 -0.60 -5.20 10.23
CA ARG A 138 0.11 -5.98 11.24
C ARG A 138 1.56 -5.51 11.32
N PHE A 139 1.86 -4.68 12.32
CA PHE A 139 3.20 -4.18 12.62
C PHE A 139 4.09 -5.26 13.24
N LYS A 140 5.42 -5.08 13.16
CA LYS A 140 6.41 -6.05 13.65
C LYS A 140 6.29 -7.44 12.99
N HIS A 141 5.83 -7.50 11.75
CA HIS A 141 5.71 -8.72 10.95
C HIS A 141 6.57 -8.60 9.69
N GLN A 142 7.79 -9.13 9.76
CA GLN A 142 8.66 -9.23 8.59
C GLN A 142 8.29 -10.44 7.74
N VAL A 143 8.10 -10.23 6.43
CA VAL A 143 7.89 -11.33 5.48
C VAL A 143 9.23 -11.82 4.97
N LEU A 144 9.58 -13.06 5.29
CA LEU A 144 10.86 -13.68 4.94
C LEU A 144 10.82 -14.40 3.59
N ARG A 145 9.65 -14.93 3.20
CA ARG A 145 9.49 -15.73 2.01
C ARG A 145 8.06 -15.65 1.47
N LEU A 146 7.96 -15.55 0.15
CA LEU A 146 6.74 -15.82 -0.61
C LEU A 146 6.97 -17.02 -1.50
N ALA A 147 6.00 -17.94 -1.56
CA ALA A 147 6.02 -19.07 -2.47
C ALA A 147 4.58 -19.43 -2.83
N PRO A 148 4.35 -19.97 -4.05
CA PRO A 148 3.05 -20.55 -4.38
C PRO A 148 2.64 -21.61 -3.36
N ALA A 149 1.34 -21.73 -3.11
CA ALA A 149 0.82 -22.82 -2.31
C ALA A 149 1.14 -24.17 -2.98
N HIS A 150 1.27 -25.23 -2.18
CA HIS A 150 1.49 -26.58 -2.67
C HIS A 150 0.45 -27.04 -3.71
N ASP A 151 -0.78 -26.54 -3.58
CA ASP A 151 -1.94 -26.82 -4.41
C ASP A 151 -2.23 -25.73 -5.45
N HIS A 152 -1.32 -24.76 -5.64
CA HIS A 152 -1.53 -23.59 -6.51
C HIS A 152 -1.99 -23.95 -7.93
N GLN A 153 -1.47 -25.05 -8.51
CA GLN A 153 -1.87 -25.50 -9.84
C GLN A 153 -3.34 -25.89 -9.95
N HIS A 154 -3.96 -26.31 -8.84
CA HIS A 154 -5.35 -26.74 -8.78
C HIS A 154 -6.27 -25.65 -8.21
N SER A 155 -5.83 -24.96 -7.16
CA SER A 155 -6.66 -23.95 -6.47
C SER A 155 -6.50 -22.54 -7.03
N GLY A 156 -5.43 -22.27 -7.78
CA GLY A 156 -5.06 -20.93 -8.28
C GLY A 156 -4.70 -19.93 -7.18
N ARG A 157 -4.68 -20.35 -5.91
CA ARG A 157 -4.41 -19.52 -4.72
C ARG A 157 -2.95 -19.47 -4.33
#